data_AF-H0EA80-F1
#
_entry.id   AF-H0EA80-F1
#
_cell.length_a   1.000
_cell.length_b   1.000
_cell.length_c   1.000
_cell.angle_alpha   90.00
_cell.angle_beta   90.00
_cell.angle_gamma   90.00
#
_symmetry.space_group_name_H-M   'P 1'
#
loop_
_entity.id
_entity.type
_entity.pdbx_description
1 polymer ?
#
loop_
_entity_poly.entity_id
_entity_poly.type
_entity_poly.pdbx_seq_one_letter_code
_entity_poly.pdbx_strand_id
1 'polypeptide(L)'
;MTPDRYGPLPSLLDVPMAVAAELDAWMPEYLRALERQRGLELGAVPTPSAAIVRHAGIWRRGEKLPVSVVWPSGVVDYEIDPDSGNQTGTLQLGVLVCAGGSNEELTARNLHLYVAAARSILLHRGGLGGLTTGLREIDTDLTTIDPEDRGRTRAGATIAYEAPDVFLGQVGAGPPLDADPREDPRPPWPPVELFETDHTSVEQSAHPSDPD
;
A
#
# COMPACT_ATOMS: atom_id res chain seq x y z
N MET A 1 -3.69 5.73 35.43
CA MET A 1 -3.97 5.07 34.14
C MET A 1 -3.93 3.58 34.38
N THR A 2 -5.08 2.92 34.32
CA THR A 2 -5.10 1.46 34.22
C THR A 2 -4.49 1.12 32.87
N PRO A 3 -3.46 0.24 32.78
CA PRO A 3 -2.94 -0.20 31.49
C PRO A 3 -4.09 -0.74 30.65
N ASP A 4 -4.08 -0.45 29.35
CA ASP A 4 -5.09 -0.97 28.44
C ASP A 4 -5.12 -2.49 28.57
N ARG A 5 -6.33 -3.03 28.77
CA ARG A 5 -6.51 -4.48 29.02
C ARG A 5 -6.18 -5.29 27.77
N TYR A 6 -6.20 -4.62 26.62
CA TYR A 6 -5.85 -5.17 25.34
C TYR A 6 -4.44 -4.71 25.01
N GLY A 7 -3.53 -5.66 24.77
CA GLY A 7 -2.27 -5.35 24.10
C GLY A 7 -2.52 -4.76 22.70
N PRO A 8 -1.48 -4.26 22.02
CA PRO A 8 -1.61 -3.86 20.62
C PRO A 8 -2.24 -5.01 19.82
N LEU A 9 -3.23 -4.68 19.01
CA LEU A 9 -3.93 -5.63 18.13
C LEU A 9 -3.34 -5.47 16.72
N PRO A 10 -2.24 -6.18 16.39
CA PRO A 10 -1.65 -6.09 15.07
C PRO A 10 -2.67 -6.54 14.02
N SER A 11 -2.78 -5.78 12.95
CA SER A 11 -3.58 -6.13 11.78
C SER A 11 -2.66 -6.66 10.69
N LEU A 12 -3.09 -7.72 9.99
CA LEU A 12 -2.41 -8.16 8.77
C LEU A 12 -2.40 -7.10 7.66
N LEU A 13 -3.18 -6.01 7.82
CA LEU A 13 -3.18 -4.86 6.93
C LEU A 13 -2.07 -3.85 7.25
N ASP A 14 -1.47 -3.88 8.45
CA ASP A 14 -0.46 -2.91 8.86
C ASP A 14 0.76 -2.96 7.95
N VAL A 15 1.22 -4.16 7.58
CA VAL A 15 2.34 -4.36 6.66
C VAL A 15 2.00 -3.88 5.24
N PRO A 16 0.89 -4.31 4.57
CA PRO A 16 0.47 -3.74 3.29
C PRO A 16 0.31 -2.21 3.29
N MET A 17 -0.23 -1.64 4.37
CA MET A 17 -0.38 -0.18 4.51
C MET A 17 0.97 0.52 4.60
N ALA A 18 1.91 -0.03 5.37
CA ALA A 18 3.27 0.50 5.45
C ALA A 18 3.99 0.40 4.10
N VAL A 19 3.84 -0.71 3.37
CA VAL A 19 4.38 -0.87 2.01
C VAL A 19 3.80 0.19 1.06
N ALA A 20 2.49 0.41 1.07
CA ALA A 20 1.86 1.45 0.25
C ALA A 20 2.40 2.84 0.61
N ALA A 21 2.56 3.15 1.90
CA ALA A 21 3.11 4.42 2.36
C ALA A 21 4.56 4.64 1.92
N GLU A 22 5.41 3.60 1.98
CA GLU A 22 6.80 3.68 1.50
C GLU A 22 6.86 3.90 -0.02
N LEU A 23 6.02 3.20 -0.80
CA LEU A 23 5.92 3.42 -2.24
C LEU A 23 5.50 4.87 -2.54
N ASP A 24 4.47 5.39 -1.86
CA ASP A 24 4.00 6.77 -2.07
C ASP A 24 5.05 7.82 -1.72
N ALA A 25 5.75 7.63 -0.61
CA ALA A 25 6.75 8.56 -0.15
C ALA A 25 7.97 8.61 -1.08
N TRP A 26 8.43 7.44 -1.58
CA TRP A 26 9.75 7.33 -2.22
C TRP A 26 9.73 7.14 -3.74
N MET A 27 8.60 6.74 -4.33
CA MET A 27 8.51 6.53 -5.78
C MET A 27 8.97 7.72 -6.62
N PRO A 28 8.59 8.98 -6.32
CA PRO A 28 9.04 10.12 -7.12
C PRO A 28 10.57 10.24 -7.16
N GLU A 29 11.25 10.00 -6.04
CA GLU A 29 12.71 10.15 -5.96
C GLU A 29 13.44 9.00 -6.66
N TYR A 30 12.96 7.77 -6.49
CA TYR A 30 13.55 6.60 -7.18
C TYR A 30 13.35 6.67 -8.69
N LEU A 31 12.20 7.18 -9.17
CA LEU A 31 11.99 7.40 -10.59
C LEU A 31 12.97 8.44 -11.14
N ARG A 32 13.18 9.57 -10.46
CA ARG A 32 14.19 10.57 -10.86
C ARG A 32 15.61 10.00 -10.88
N ALA A 33 15.95 9.15 -9.91
CA ALA A 33 17.23 8.47 -9.90
C ALA A 33 17.40 7.55 -11.13
N LEU A 34 16.37 6.79 -11.47
CA LEU A 34 16.35 5.94 -12.67
C LEU A 34 16.41 6.75 -13.96
N GLU A 35 15.70 7.88 -14.06
CA GLU A 35 15.76 8.79 -15.21
C GLU A 35 17.19 9.26 -15.45
N ARG A 36 17.89 9.73 -14.40
CA ARG A 36 19.30 10.14 -14.48
C ARG A 36 20.20 8.99 -14.92
N GLN A 37 20.03 7.79 -14.34
CA GLN A 37 20.83 6.61 -14.67
C GLN A 37 20.63 6.14 -16.12
N ARG A 38 19.46 6.40 -16.71
CA ARG A 38 19.10 5.99 -18.07
C ARG A 38 19.26 7.12 -19.10
N GLY A 39 19.75 8.29 -18.69
CA GLY A 39 19.90 9.45 -19.58
C GLY A 39 18.57 9.99 -20.10
N LEU A 40 17.48 9.81 -19.35
CA LEU A 40 16.17 10.38 -19.66
C LEU A 40 16.07 11.81 -19.13
N GLU A 41 15.18 12.60 -19.74
CA GLU A 41 14.81 13.90 -19.18
C GLU A 41 14.14 13.72 -17.81
N LEU A 42 14.42 14.64 -16.88
CA LEU A 42 13.80 14.60 -15.55
C LEU A 42 12.30 14.84 -15.67
N GLY A 43 11.49 13.93 -15.11
CA GLY A 43 10.04 13.93 -15.24
C GLY A 43 9.51 13.32 -16.54
N ALA A 44 10.36 12.66 -17.35
CA ALA A 44 9.93 11.88 -18.50
C ALA A 44 9.01 10.70 -18.11
N VAL A 45 9.14 10.21 -16.87
CA VAL A 45 8.28 9.18 -16.29
C VAL A 45 7.29 9.85 -15.32
N PRO A 46 5.98 9.76 -15.58
CA PRO A 46 4.98 10.31 -14.66
C PRO A 46 5.12 9.76 -13.24
N THR A 47 4.87 10.59 -12.23
CA THR A 47 4.73 10.06 -10.87
C THR A 47 3.40 9.29 -10.77
N PRO A 48 3.39 8.07 -10.18
CA PRO A 48 2.14 7.34 -9.99
C PRO A 48 1.19 8.07 -9.05
N SER A 49 -0.09 7.74 -9.15
CA SER A 49 -1.05 8.06 -8.10
C SER A 49 -0.70 7.30 -6.82
N ALA A 50 -1.31 7.71 -5.71
CA ALA A 50 -1.19 7.03 -4.43
C ALA A 50 -1.38 5.50 -4.57
N ALA A 51 -0.53 4.75 -3.88
CA ALA A 51 -0.56 3.32 -3.75
C ALA A 51 -1.78 2.93 -2.91
N ILE A 52 -2.45 1.87 -3.33
CA ILE A 52 -3.72 1.46 -2.71
C ILE A 52 -3.58 0.06 -2.11
N VAL A 53 -4.09 -0.10 -0.90
CA VAL A 53 -4.18 -1.42 -0.25
C VAL A 53 -5.49 -2.09 -0.64
N ARG A 54 -5.43 -3.38 -0.96
CA ARG A 54 -6.59 -4.21 -1.33
C ARG A 54 -6.51 -5.60 -0.73
N HIS A 55 -7.62 -6.33 -0.85
CA HIS A 55 -7.67 -7.76 -0.54
C HIS A 55 -7.16 -8.65 -1.68
N ALA A 56 -6.98 -8.10 -2.89
CA ALA A 56 -6.52 -8.84 -4.06
C ALA A 56 -5.74 -7.93 -5.02
N GLY A 57 -4.82 -8.53 -5.76
CA GLY A 57 -4.01 -7.90 -6.80
C GLY A 57 -4.75 -7.59 -8.09
N ILE A 58 -5.91 -6.96 -7.97
CA ILE A 58 -6.75 -6.60 -9.10
C ILE A 58 -6.78 -5.09 -9.23
N TRP A 59 -6.27 -4.61 -10.37
CA TRP A 59 -6.49 -3.26 -10.87
C TRP A 59 -7.92 -3.14 -11.41
N ARG A 60 -8.65 -2.06 -11.05
CA ARG A 60 -10.01 -1.83 -11.56
C ARG A 60 -10.00 -0.77 -12.67
N ARG A 61 -10.89 -0.97 -13.64
CA ARG A 61 -11.17 0.03 -14.68
C ARG A 61 -11.58 1.37 -14.02
N GLY A 62 -10.95 2.45 -14.44
CA GLY A 62 -11.19 3.81 -13.93
C GLY A 62 -10.14 4.31 -12.94
N GLU A 63 -9.27 3.44 -12.44
CA GLU A 63 -8.11 3.89 -11.67
C GLU A 63 -7.15 4.70 -12.55
N LYS A 64 -6.62 5.78 -12.00
CA LYS A 64 -5.66 6.64 -12.68
C LYS A 64 -4.33 5.89 -12.76
N LEU A 65 -3.82 5.69 -13.98
CA LEU A 65 -2.49 5.15 -14.20
C LEU A 65 -1.45 6.29 -14.19
N PRO A 66 -0.23 6.05 -13.69
CA PRO A 66 0.27 4.78 -13.11
C PRO A 66 -0.19 4.59 -11.65
N VAL A 67 -0.31 3.33 -11.20
CA VAL A 67 -0.75 2.99 -9.83
C VAL A 67 -0.03 1.76 -9.30
N SER A 68 0.17 1.71 -7.99
CA SER A 68 0.62 0.51 -7.26
C SER A 68 -0.52 -0.02 -6.38
N VAL A 69 -0.77 -1.33 -6.44
CA VAL A 69 -1.75 -2.02 -5.59
C VAL A 69 -1.00 -2.99 -4.70
N VAL A 70 -1.26 -2.95 -3.40
CA VAL A 70 -0.63 -3.83 -2.41
C VAL A 70 -1.70 -4.69 -1.74
N TRP A 71 -1.46 -5.98 -1.56
CA TRP A 71 -2.38 -6.86 -0.84
C TRP A 71 -1.63 -7.92 -0.03
N PRO A 72 -2.17 -8.35 1.11
CA PRO A 72 -1.68 -9.54 1.79
C PRO A 72 -2.12 -10.79 1.02
N SER A 73 -1.22 -11.75 0.87
CA SER A 73 -1.49 -13.06 0.24
C SER A 73 -1.67 -14.18 1.27
N GLY A 74 -1.26 -13.95 2.53
CA GLY A 74 -1.44 -14.90 3.62
C GLY A 74 -0.25 -14.90 4.58
N VAL A 75 -0.37 -15.64 5.68
CA VAL A 75 0.72 -15.87 6.64
C VAL A 75 1.26 -17.29 6.43
N VAL A 76 2.57 -17.41 6.36
CA VAL A 76 3.31 -18.67 6.30
C VAL A 76 4.29 -18.74 7.48
N ASP A 77 4.71 -19.95 7.84
CA ASP A 77 5.79 -20.20 8.81
C ASP A 77 5.71 -19.33 10.08
N TYR A 78 4.67 -19.56 10.89
CA TYR A 78 4.52 -18.89 12.18
C TYR A 78 5.03 -19.73 13.34
N GLU A 79 5.49 -19.07 14.38
CA GLU A 79 5.92 -19.68 15.64
C GLU A 79 5.28 -18.97 16.83
N ILE A 80 5.27 -19.65 17.97
CA ILE A 80 4.83 -19.08 19.25
C ILE A 80 6.00 -19.23 20.20
N ASP A 81 6.49 -18.10 20.70
CA ASP A 81 7.50 -18.07 21.76
C ASP A 81 6.89 -18.68 23.04
N PRO A 82 7.44 -19.79 23.57
CA PRO A 82 6.87 -20.47 24.73
C PRO A 82 6.98 -19.65 26.02
N ASP A 83 7.92 -18.71 26.11
CA ASP A 83 8.16 -17.92 27.33
C ASP A 83 7.26 -16.68 27.36
N SER A 84 7.12 -15.99 26.22
CA SER A 84 6.31 -14.76 26.12
C SER A 84 4.88 -14.98 25.62
N GLY A 85 4.62 -16.10 24.95
CA GLY A 85 3.39 -16.36 24.22
C GLY A 85 3.26 -15.53 22.93
N ASN A 86 4.28 -14.78 22.53
CA ASN A 86 4.25 -13.96 21.33
C ASN A 86 4.19 -14.86 20.09
N GLN A 87 3.31 -14.50 19.16
CA GLN A 87 3.20 -15.15 17.87
C GLN A 87 3.86 -14.26 16.81
N THR A 88 4.84 -14.82 16.12
CA THR A 88 5.53 -14.19 14.99
C THR A 88 5.38 -15.07 13.76
N GLY A 89 5.45 -14.49 12.56
CA GLY A 89 5.45 -15.29 11.34
C GLY A 89 5.85 -14.50 10.11
N THR A 90 5.82 -15.17 8.97
CA THR A 90 6.16 -14.57 7.68
C THR A 90 4.89 -14.21 6.92
N LEU A 91 4.67 -12.93 6.68
CA LEU A 91 3.56 -12.47 5.85
C LEU A 91 3.97 -12.48 4.38
N GLN A 92 3.22 -13.16 3.53
CA GLN A 92 3.33 -13.02 2.09
C GLN A 92 2.44 -11.87 1.59
N LEU A 93 2.96 -11.07 0.68
CA LEU A 93 2.25 -9.96 0.06
C LEU A 93 2.51 -9.90 -1.45
N GLY A 94 1.56 -9.34 -2.17
CA GLY A 94 1.72 -9.00 -3.57
C GLY A 94 1.72 -7.49 -3.79
N VAL A 95 2.55 -7.05 -4.73
CA VAL A 95 2.63 -5.67 -5.19
C VAL A 95 2.43 -5.66 -6.70
N LEU A 96 1.30 -5.14 -7.15
CA LEU A 96 0.98 -4.95 -8.57
C LEU A 96 1.34 -3.53 -8.94
N VAL A 97 2.20 -3.38 -9.93
CA VAL A 97 2.57 -2.10 -10.52
C VAL A 97 1.93 -2.01 -11.89
N CYS A 98 1.12 -0.99 -12.12
CA CYS A 98 0.45 -0.76 -13.40
C CYS A 98 0.94 0.52 -14.06
N ALA A 99 1.21 0.43 -15.36
CA ALA A 99 1.62 1.56 -16.19
C ALA A 99 0.73 1.69 -17.42
N GLY A 100 0.68 2.91 -17.97
CA GLY A 100 0.04 3.21 -19.24
C GLY A 100 0.94 4.07 -20.12
N GLY A 101 0.67 4.06 -21.42
CA GLY A 101 1.38 4.85 -22.42
C GLY A 101 0.54 5.12 -23.66
N SER A 102 1.08 5.92 -24.57
CA SER A 102 0.48 6.18 -25.89
C SER A 102 0.66 5.01 -26.87
N ASN A 103 1.61 4.12 -26.61
CA ASN A 103 1.87 2.91 -27.37
C ASN A 103 2.52 1.82 -26.48
N GLU A 104 2.61 0.61 -27.02
CA GLU A 104 3.08 -0.59 -26.30
C GLU A 104 4.53 -0.43 -25.82
N GLU A 105 5.41 0.11 -26.67
CA GLU A 105 6.83 0.31 -26.34
C GLU A 105 7.00 1.26 -25.15
N LEU A 106 6.31 2.41 -25.17
CA LEU A 106 6.34 3.37 -24.08
C LEU A 106 5.74 2.79 -22.80
N THR A 107 4.68 1.98 -22.93
CA THR A 107 4.02 1.32 -21.80
C THR A 107 4.94 0.30 -21.14
N ALA A 108 5.59 -0.55 -21.94
CA ALA A 108 6.54 -1.53 -21.47
C ALA A 108 7.74 -0.84 -20.80
N ARG A 109 8.30 0.19 -21.44
CA ARG A 109 9.38 0.99 -20.88
C ARG A 109 9.01 1.58 -19.52
N ASN A 110 7.84 2.22 -19.44
CA ASN A 110 7.35 2.81 -18.20
C ASN A 110 7.13 1.75 -17.12
N LEU A 111 6.52 0.61 -17.46
CA LEU A 111 6.32 -0.49 -16.54
C LEU A 111 7.65 -0.98 -15.94
N HIS A 112 8.68 -1.19 -16.77
CA HIS A 112 9.99 -1.62 -16.29
C HIS A 112 10.62 -0.60 -15.33
N LEU A 113 10.43 0.70 -15.56
CA LEU A 113 10.93 1.75 -14.67
C LEU A 113 10.19 1.76 -13.34
N TYR A 114 8.85 1.64 -13.34
CA TYR A 114 8.09 1.55 -12.08
C TYR A 114 8.39 0.28 -11.30
N VAL A 115 8.56 -0.86 -11.98
CA VAL A 115 8.97 -2.13 -11.33
C VAL A 115 10.35 -1.98 -10.71
N ALA A 116 11.31 -1.43 -11.44
CA ALA A 116 12.65 -1.19 -10.91
C ALA A 116 12.62 -0.24 -9.70
N ALA A 117 11.81 0.82 -9.75
CA ALA A 117 11.65 1.76 -8.64
C ALA A 117 11.02 1.08 -7.43
N ALA A 118 9.88 0.40 -7.59
CA ALA A 118 9.19 -0.31 -6.53
C ALA A 118 10.11 -1.33 -5.84
N ARG A 119 10.81 -2.16 -6.63
CA ARG A 119 11.78 -3.13 -6.10
C ARG A 119 12.88 -2.45 -5.31
N SER A 120 13.45 -1.37 -5.82
CA SER A 120 14.54 -0.65 -5.15
C SER A 120 14.07 -0.01 -3.84
N ILE A 121 12.87 0.56 -3.81
CA ILE A 121 12.27 1.11 -2.59
C ILE A 121 12.11 0.01 -1.55
N LEU A 122 11.44 -1.08 -1.91
CA LEU A 122 11.14 -2.17 -0.97
C LEU A 122 12.39 -2.92 -0.52
N LEU A 123 13.45 -2.97 -1.34
CA LEU A 123 14.74 -3.48 -0.93
C LEU A 123 15.45 -2.56 0.08
N HIS A 124 15.44 -1.25 -0.15
CA HIS A 124 16.15 -0.30 0.72
C HIS A 124 15.37 0.12 1.96
N ARG A 125 14.03 0.05 1.91
CA ARG A 125 13.07 0.51 2.94
C ARG A 125 12.20 -0.62 3.50
N GLY A 126 12.54 -1.88 3.21
CA GLY A 126 11.73 -3.04 3.59
C GLY A 126 11.58 -3.30 5.09
N GLY A 127 12.21 -2.53 5.98
CA GLY A 127 11.99 -2.65 7.42
C GLY A 127 10.65 -2.07 7.90
N LEU A 128 9.96 -1.28 7.06
CA LEU A 128 8.59 -0.79 7.29
C LEU A 128 8.33 -0.22 8.70
N GLY A 129 9.26 0.60 9.21
CA GLY A 129 9.14 1.19 10.54
C GLY A 129 9.25 0.20 11.71
N GLY A 130 9.83 -0.98 11.48
CA GLY A 130 10.01 -2.03 12.49
C GLY A 130 8.90 -3.09 12.50
N LEU A 131 7.97 -3.05 11.54
CA LEU A 131 6.92 -4.08 11.40
C LEU A 131 7.44 -5.43 10.91
N THR A 132 8.62 -5.44 10.29
CA THR A 132 9.32 -6.61 9.77
C THR A 132 10.82 -6.35 9.81
N THR A 133 11.65 -7.39 9.79
CA THR A 133 13.11 -7.24 9.66
C THR A 133 13.56 -6.88 8.24
N GLY A 134 12.68 -7.04 7.26
CA GLY A 134 12.93 -6.67 5.86
C GLY A 134 11.82 -7.14 4.92
N LEU A 135 12.02 -6.92 3.62
CA LEU A 135 11.20 -7.55 2.58
C LEU A 135 12.10 -8.40 1.69
N ARG A 136 11.69 -9.63 1.44
CA ARG A 136 12.37 -10.57 0.56
C ARG A 136 11.52 -10.82 -0.67
N GLU A 137 12.03 -10.48 -1.84
CA GLU A 137 11.37 -10.82 -3.10
C GLU A 137 11.37 -12.34 -3.30
N ILE A 138 10.21 -12.89 -3.67
CA ILE A 138 10.03 -14.32 -3.97
C ILE A 138 9.95 -14.53 -5.48
N ASP A 139 9.17 -13.70 -6.16
CA ASP A 139 8.83 -13.88 -7.57
C ASP A 139 8.45 -12.53 -8.20
N THR A 140 8.58 -12.44 -9.52
CA THR A 140 8.10 -11.32 -10.33
C THR A 140 7.45 -11.86 -11.60
N ASP A 141 6.14 -11.65 -11.73
CA ASP A 141 5.39 -11.96 -12.94
C ASP A 141 5.07 -10.69 -13.72
N LEU A 142 5.45 -10.68 -15.01
CA LEU A 142 5.12 -9.60 -15.93
C LEU A 142 3.79 -9.94 -16.61
N THR A 143 2.69 -9.47 -16.00
CA THR A 143 1.36 -9.70 -16.54
C THR A 143 0.97 -8.60 -17.54
N THR A 144 0.85 -8.94 -18.83
CA THR A 144 0.23 -8.03 -19.81
C THR A 144 -1.26 -7.89 -19.50
N ILE A 145 -1.69 -6.72 -19.02
CA ILE A 145 -3.10 -6.43 -18.73
C ILE A 145 -3.78 -5.86 -19.98
N ASP A 146 -4.55 -6.75 -20.61
CA ASP A 146 -5.64 -6.62 -21.59
C ASP A 146 -5.59 -5.54 -22.72
N PRO A 147 -5.63 -5.98 -24.00
CA PRO A 147 -5.71 -5.16 -25.22
C PRO A 147 -7.05 -4.44 -25.51
N GLU A 148 -8.08 -4.54 -24.67
CA GLU A 148 -9.43 -4.01 -24.97
C GLU A 148 -9.59 -2.47 -25.06
N ASP A 149 -8.54 -1.67 -24.76
CA ASP A 149 -8.61 -0.20 -24.84
C ASP A 149 -7.88 0.33 -26.10
N ARG A 150 -8.63 0.46 -27.22
CA ARG A 150 -8.10 0.83 -28.55
C ARG A 150 -7.36 2.18 -28.63
N GLY A 151 -7.39 3.00 -27.58
CA GLY A 151 -6.71 4.30 -27.52
C GLY A 151 -5.50 4.40 -26.58
N ARG A 152 -5.27 3.42 -25.71
CA ARG A 152 -4.18 3.44 -24.72
C ARG A 152 -3.74 2.03 -24.36
N THR A 153 -2.44 1.81 -24.40
CA THR A 153 -1.82 0.55 -23.98
C THR A 153 -1.58 0.56 -22.47
N ARG A 154 -1.83 -0.57 -21.83
CA ARG A 154 -1.68 -0.78 -20.39
C ARG A 154 -0.87 -2.04 -20.14
N ALA A 155 -0.12 -2.07 -19.05
CA ALA A 155 0.60 -3.25 -18.63
C ALA A 155 0.73 -3.28 -17.11
N GLY A 156 0.82 -4.50 -16.55
CA GLY A 156 1.00 -4.74 -15.13
C GLY A 156 2.21 -5.62 -14.87
N ALA A 157 2.70 -5.57 -13.65
CA ALA A 157 3.67 -6.53 -13.14
C ALA A 157 3.35 -6.80 -11.67
N THR A 158 3.29 -8.06 -11.29
CA THR A 158 3.11 -8.49 -9.92
C THR A 158 4.45 -8.91 -9.35
N ILE A 159 4.81 -8.34 -8.21
CA ILE A 159 6.01 -8.71 -7.44
C ILE A 159 5.53 -9.32 -6.13
N ALA A 160 5.94 -10.55 -5.86
CA ALA A 160 5.62 -11.25 -4.61
C ALA A 160 6.76 -11.05 -3.59
N TYR A 161 6.40 -10.72 -2.36
CA TYR A 161 7.35 -10.55 -1.25
C TYR A 161 6.95 -11.36 -0.02
N GLU A 162 7.95 -11.69 0.78
CA GLU A 162 7.82 -12.10 2.17
C GLU A 162 8.30 -11.00 3.11
N ALA A 163 7.51 -10.77 4.16
CA ALA A 163 7.86 -9.98 5.32
C ALA A 163 8.03 -10.94 6.51
N PRO A 164 9.27 -11.35 6.86
CA PRO A 164 9.53 -12.18 8.02
C PRO A 164 9.35 -11.43 9.35
N ASP A 165 9.28 -12.18 10.45
CA ASP A 165 9.26 -11.64 11.82
C ASP A 165 8.12 -10.65 12.09
N VAL A 166 7.00 -10.79 11.38
CA VAL A 166 5.81 -9.97 11.59
C VAL A 166 5.11 -10.45 12.85
N PHE A 167 4.86 -9.54 13.80
CA PHE A 167 4.09 -9.82 15.00
C PHE A 167 2.62 -10.05 14.67
N LEU A 168 2.10 -11.23 15.01
CA LEU A 168 0.73 -11.65 14.70
C LEU A 168 -0.21 -11.53 15.90
N GLY A 169 0.34 -11.43 17.11
CA GLY A 169 -0.40 -11.31 18.35
C GLY A 169 0.30 -12.02 19.51
N GLN A 170 -0.37 -12.11 20.65
CA GLN A 170 0.15 -12.82 21.81
C GLN A 170 -0.92 -13.77 22.34
N VAL A 171 -0.55 -15.04 22.52
CA VAL A 171 -1.43 -16.08 23.03
C VAL A 171 -1.85 -15.72 24.46
N GLY A 172 -3.16 -15.71 24.70
CA GLY A 172 -3.70 -15.39 26.02
C GLY A 172 -3.71 -13.90 26.39
N ALA A 173 -3.27 -13.00 25.50
CA ALA A 173 -3.33 -11.55 25.70
C ALA A 173 -4.73 -10.94 25.46
N GLY A 174 -5.76 -11.78 25.37
CA GLY A 174 -7.15 -11.35 25.33
C GLY A 174 -7.67 -10.95 26.71
N PRO A 175 -8.87 -10.33 26.78
CA PRO A 175 -9.54 -10.13 28.05
C PRO A 175 -9.77 -11.50 28.73
N PRO A 176 -9.64 -11.58 30.07
CA PRO A 176 -10.03 -12.74 30.86
C PRO A 176 -11.36 -13.35 30.42
N LEU A 177 -11.43 -14.68 30.42
CA LEU A 177 -12.60 -15.44 29.96
C LEU A 177 -13.90 -15.11 30.72
N ASP A 178 -13.77 -14.59 31.94
CA ASP A 178 -14.86 -14.17 32.82
C ASP A 178 -15.23 -12.69 32.68
N ALA A 179 -14.58 -11.94 31.79
CA ALA A 179 -14.98 -10.56 31.49
C ALA A 179 -16.36 -10.52 30.81
N ASP A 180 -17.32 -9.75 31.34
CA ASP A 180 -18.58 -9.50 30.65
C ASP A 180 -18.32 -8.58 29.43
N PRO A 181 -18.60 -9.04 28.18
CA PRO A 181 -18.39 -8.22 26.99
C PRO A 181 -19.28 -6.96 26.92
N ARG A 182 -20.30 -6.85 27.79
CA ARG A 182 -21.21 -5.70 27.87
C ARG A 182 -20.78 -4.67 28.91
N GLU A 183 -20.03 -5.10 29.91
CA GLU A 183 -19.39 -4.17 30.83
C GLU A 183 -18.13 -3.66 30.15
N ASP A 184 -18.28 -2.63 29.30
CA ASP A 184 -17.11 -1.92 28.78
C ASP A 184 -16.47 -1.18 29.95
N PRO A 185 -15.30 -1.63 30.47
CA PRO A 185 -14.68 -0.99 31.62
C PRO A 185 -14.06 0.37 31.24
N ARG A 186 -14.14 0.76 29.96
CA ARG A 186 -13.61 2.02 29.47
C ARG A 186 -14.57 3.15 29.81
N PRO A 187 -14.06 4.35 30.17
CA PRO A 187 -14.86 5.54 29.98
C PRO A 187 -15.30 5.61 28.51
N PRO A 188 -16.50 6.12 28.21
CA PRO A 188 -16.92 6.31 26.82
C PRO A 188 -15.79 7.02 26.06
N TRP A 189 -15.53 6.56 24.84
CA TRP A 189 -14.57 7.22 23.96
C TRP A 189 -14.84 8.73 24.01
N PRO A 190 -13.80 9.58 24.13
CA PRO A 190 -14.02 11.02 24.11
C PRO A 190 -14.89 11.34 22.89
N PRO A 191 -15.89 12.21 23.03
CA PRO A 191 -16.73 12.58 21.91
C PRO A 191 -15.81 13.01 20.77
N VAL A 192 -15.98 12.39 19.60
CA VAL A 192 -15.27 12.82 18.40
C VAL A 192 -15.66 14.27 18.20
N GLU A 193 -14.70 15.19 18.30
CA GLU A 193 -14.91 16.57 17.88
C GLU A 193 -15.19 16.52 16.38
N LEU A 194 -16.48 16.51 16.04
CA LEU A 194 -16.92 16.71 14.68
C LEU A 194 -16.57 18.14 14.34
N PHE A 195 -15.46 18.33 13.62
CA PHE A 195 -15.21 19.58 12.94
C PHE A 195 -16.33 19.74 11.91
N GLU A 196 -17.30 20.61 12.21
CA GLU A 196 -18.21 21.13 11.19
C GLU A 196 -17.32 21.76 10.13
N THR A 197 -17.13 21.04 9.04
CA THR A 197 -16.45 21.60 7.89
C THR A 197 -17.49 22.51 7.28
N ASP A 198 -17.37 23.82 7.54
CA ASP A 198 -18.18 24.83 6.89
C ASP A 198 -18.01 24.62 5.38
N HIS A 199 -18.99 23.94 4.77
CA HIS A 199 -19.13 23.85 3.34
C HIS A 199 -19.48 25.25 2.85
N THR A 200 -18.46 26.10 2.75
CA THR A 200 -18.57 27.37 2.06
C THR A 200 -18.86 27.00 0.62
N SER A 201 -20.15 27.05 0.29
CA SER A 201 -20.63 26.84 -1.06
C SER A 201 -19.98 27.92 -1.91
N VAL A 202 -19.01 27.54 -2.73
CA VAL A 202 -18.48 28.43 -3.77
C VAL A 202 -19.63 28.62 -4.74
N GLU A 203 -20.37 29.71 -4.57
CA GLU A 203 -21.30 30.20 -5.60
C GLU A 203 -20.48 30.33 -6.89
N GLN A 204 -20.73 29.41 -7.81
CA GLN A 204 -20.26 29.50 -9.18
C GLN A 204 -20.78 30.83 -9.74
N SER A 205 -19.91 31.83 -9.77
CA SER A 205 -20.15 33.05 -10.52
C SER A 205 -20.32 32.65 -11.98
N ALA A 206 -21.57 32.67 -12.43
CA ALA A 206 -21.94 32.48 -13.82
C ALA A 206 -21.13 33.47 -14.66
N HIS A 207 -20.22 32.95 -15.47
CA HIS A 207 -19.54 33.75 -16.47
C HIS A 207 -20.60 34.18 -17.50
N PRO A 208 -20.87 35.48 -17.67
CA PRO A 208 -21.76 35.92 -18.73
C PRO A 208 -21.12 35.52 -20.06
N SER A 209 -21.87 34.77 -20.85
CA SER A 209 -21.56 34.52 -22.26
C SER A 209 -21.78 35.84 -22.99
N ASP A 210 -20.72 36.43 -23.53
CA ASP A 210 -20.85 37.52 -24.50
C ASP A 210 -21.47 36.96 -25.79
N PRO A 211 -22.55 37.57 -26.30
CA PRO A 211 -22.96 37.39 -27.67
C PRO A 211 -22.30 38.44 -28.57
N ASP A 212 -21.82 37.95 -29.71
CA ASP A 212 -21.37 38.62 -30.96
C ASP A 212 -20.05 39.41 -30.98
#